data_AF-A0A2E4K2Y8-F1
#
_entry.id   AF-A0A2E4K2Y8-F1
#
_cell.length_a   1.000
_cell.length_b   1.000
_cell.length_c   1.000
_cell.angle_alpha   90.00
_cell.angle_beta   90.00
_cell.angle_gamma   90.00
#
_symmetry.space_group_name_H-M   'P 1'
#
loop_
_entity.id
_entity.type
_entity.pdbx_description
1 polymer ?
#
loop_
_entity_poly.entity_id
_entity_poly.type
_entity_poly.pdbx_seq_one_letter_code
_entity_poly.pdbx_strand_id
1 'polypeptide(L)'
;MANADLPDMLEGHDQSQAEMMDEQCILVDPDDQVIGSMSKVKCHFGEGNRHRAFSVLLFDSKDRLLLQRRSLDKITFPGIWA
;
A
#
# COMPACT_ATOMS: atom_id res chain seq x y z
N MET A 1 14.13 22.23 -1.65
CA MET A 1 15.13 21.79 -0.65
C MET A 1 14.80 20.35 -0.30
N ALA A 2 15.80 19.47 -0.41
CA ALA A 2 15.81 18.02 -0.17
C ALA A 2 14.79 17.17 -0.95
N ASN A 3 15.27 16.58 -2.06
CA ASN A 3 14.86 15.23 -2.45
C ASN A 3 15.29 14.33 -1.28
N ALA A 4 14.38 14.04 -0.35
CA ALA A 4 14.61 12.98 0.62
C ALA A 4 14.58 11.68 -0.17
N ASP A 5 15.72 11.02 -0.21
CA ASP A 5 15.99 9.87 -1.06
C ASP A 5 14.96 8.75 -0.77
N LEU A 6 14.14 8.44 -1.77
CA LEU A 6 13.29 7.24 -1.89
C LEU A 6 13.99 5.85 -1.67
N PRO A 7 15.33 5.65 -1.80
CA PRO A 7 15.97 4.32 -1.81
C PRO A 7 15.84 3.50 -0.52
N ASP A 8 15.85 4.11 0.67
CA ASP A 8 16.00 3.37 1.94
C ASP A 8 14.84 2.40 2.23
N MET A 9 13.62 2.68 1.73
CA MET A 9 12.45 1.81 1.95
C MET A 9 12.38 0.60 1.00
N LEU A 10 13.17 0.61 -0.07
CA LEU A 10 13.18 -0.46 -1.07
C LEU A 10 14.44 -1.32 -0.96
N GLU A 11 15.44 -0.87 -0.22
CA GLU A 11 16.69 -1.57 -0.03
C GLU A 11 16.49 -2.86 0.79
N GLY A 12 16.88 -4.01 0.22
CA GLY A 12 16.73 -5.32 0.86
C GLY A 12 15.34 -5.98 0.72
N HIS A 13 14.39 -5.33 0.05
CA HIS A 13 13.09 -5.93 -0.25
C HIS A 13 13.10 -6.73 -1.55
N ASP A 14 12.22 -7.73 -1.65
CA ASP A 14 12.04 -8.55 -2.84
C ASP A 14 11.73 -7.67 -4.08
N GLN A 15 12.36 -8.00 -5.21
CA GLN A 15 12.31 -7.19 -6.43
C GLN A 15 10.88 -6.96 -6.94
N SER A 16 10.00 -7.96 -6.77
CA SER A 16 8.59 -7.83 -7.17
C SER A 16 7.82 -6.82 -6.30
N GLN A 17 8.17 -6.68 -5.02
CA GLN A 17 7.55 -5.68 -4.15
C GLN A 17 8.02 -4.27 -4.49
N ALA A 18 9.28 -4.12 -4.86
CA ALA A 18 9.84 -2.84 -5.29
C ALA A 18 9.20 -2.37 -6.61
N GLU A 19 9.02 -3.26 -7.60
CA GLU A 19 8.34 -2.92 -8.85
C GLU A 19 6.88 -2.48 -8.63
N MET A 20 6.16 -3.15 -7.72
CA MET A 20 4.79 -2.74 -7.36
C MET A 20 4.72 -1.38 -6.67
N MET A 21 5.83 -0.82 -6.18
CA MET A 21 5.82 0.50 -5.53
C MET A 21 5.78 1.68 -6.51
N ASP A 22 6.03 1.42 -7.80
CA ASP A 22 5.87 2.42 -8.87
C ASP A 22 4.43 2.49 -9.43
N GLU A 23 3.56 1.54 -9.05
CA GLU A 23 2.14 1.55 -9.39
C GLU A 23 1.49 2.88 -9.02
N GLN A 24 0.64 3.40 -9.90
CA GLN A 24 -0.07 4.66 -9.68
C GLN A 24 -1.32 4.42 -8.84
N CYS A 25 -1.39 5.08 -7.68
CA CYS A 25 -2.59 5.17 -6.85
C CYS A 25 -3.42 6.40 -7.26
N ILE A 26 -4.74 6.30 -7.07
CA ILE A 26 -5.68 7.40 -7.32
C ILE A 26 -5.68 8.31 -6.09
N LEU A 27 -5.19 9.54 -6.23
CA LEU A 27 -5.24 10.52 -5.15
C LEU A 27 -6.65 11.08 -5.01
N VAL A 28 -7.08 11.24 -3.75
CA VAL A 28 -8.40 11.75 -3.43
C VAL A 28 -8.35 12.79 -2.32
N ASP A 29 -9.30 13.71 -2.34
CA ASP A 29 -9.55 14.64 -1.24
C ASP A 29 -10.32 13.93 -0.08
N PRO A 30 -10.64 14.64 1.02
CA PRO A 30 -11.41 14.04 2.12
C PRO A 30 -12.83 13.56 1.76
N ASP A 31 -13.41 14.06 0.67
CA ASP A 31 -14.76 13.75 0.18
C ASP A 31 -14.73 12.68 -0.93
N ASP A 32 -13.61 11.94 -1.04
CA ASP A 32 -13.36 10.91 -2.05
C ASP A 32 -13.46 11.42 -3.51
N GLN A 33 -13.23 12.72 -3.75
CA GLN A 33 -13.13 13.24 -5.12
C GLN A 33 -11.72 13.05 -5.65
N VAL A 34 -11.60 12.62 -6.91
CA VAL A 34 -10.30 12.39 -7.55
C VAL A 34 -9.60 13.71 -7.81
N ILE A 35 -8.36 13.83 -7.31
CA ILE A 35 -7.51 15.02 -7.46
C ILE A 35 -6.22 14.76 -8.25
N GLY A 36 -5.95 13.50 -8.62
CA GLY A 36 -4.79 13.14 -9.43
C GLY A 36 -4.33 11.69 -9.22
N SER A 37 -3.06 11.43 -9.50
CA SER A 37 -2.41 10.14 -9.24
C SER A 37 -0.99 10.32 -8.72
N MET A 38 -0.49 9.33 -7.99
CA MET A 38 0.86 9.33 -7.45
C MET A 38 1.36 7.90 -7.26
N SER A 39 2.67 7.67 -7.32
CA SER A 39 3.23 6.34 -7.08
C SER A 39 2.91 5.84 -5.67
N LYS A 40 2.74 4.52 -5.56
CA LYS A 40 2.42 3.84 -4.31
C LYS A 40 3.45 4.13 -3.22
N VAL A 41 4.75 4.16 -3.53
CA VAL A 41 5.78 4.55 -2.56
C VAL A 41 5.51 5.94 -1.97
N LYS A 42 5.23 6.94 -2.81
CA LYS A 42 4.98 8.31 -2.34
C LYS A 42 3.66 8.43 -1.57
N CYS A 43 2.68 7.58 -1.85
CA CYS A 43 1.44 7.55 -1.07
C CYS A 43 1.62 6.96 0.33
N HIS A 44 2.60 6.08 0.54
CA HIS A 44 2.79 5.37 1.81
C HIS A 44 4.06 5.79 2.58
N PHE A 45 4.86 6.72 2.04
CA PHE A 45 6.07 7.22 2.70
C PHE A 45 5.78 8.44 3.59
N GLY A 46 6.46 8.52 4.74
CA GLY A 46 6.30 9.63 5.69
C GLY A 46 4.87 9.71 6.25
N GLU A 47 4.27 10.90 6.23
CA GLU A 47 2.87 11.11 6.63
C GLU A 47 1.86 10.47 5.65
N GLY A 48 2.33 10.07 4.45
CA GLY A 48 1.51 9.52 3.39
C GLY A 48 0.71 10.56 2.61
N ASN A 49 0.24 10.17 1.43
CA ASN A 49 -0.71 10.95 0.63
C ASN A 49 -2.02 10.17 0.55
N ARG A 50 -3.16 10.86 0.74
CA ARG A 50 -4.48 10.23 0.71
C ARG A 50 -4.78 9.70 -0.69
N HIS A 51 -4.99 8.39 -0.78
CA HIS A 51 -5.38 7.71 -1.99
C HIS A 51 -6.61 6.83 -1.75
N ARG A 52 -7.25 6.43 -2.84
CA ARG A 52 -8.34 5.47 -2.80
C ARG A 52 -7.79 4.06 -2.63
N ALA A 53 -8.42 3.28 -1.75
CA ALA A 53 -8.11 1.89 -1.48
C ALA A 53 -9.40 1.08 -1.33
N PHE A 54 -9.28 -0.25 -1.26
CA PHE A 54 -10.40 -1.14 -1.00
C PHE A 54 -9.98 -2.25 -0.03
N SER A 55 -10.96 -2.85 0.64
CA SER A 55 -10.80 -4.06 1.44
C SER A 55 -11.87 -5.06 1.05
N VAL A 56 -11.50 -6.34 1.00
CA VAL A 56 -12.40 -7.44 0.69
C VAL A 56 -12.56 -8.29 1.94
N LEU A 57 -13.80 -8.50 2.37
CA LEU A 57 -14.16 -9.47 3.40
C LEU A 57 -14.84 -10.65 2.72
N LEU A 58 -14.18 -11.82 2.75
CA LEU A 58 -14.67 -13.02 2.08
C LEU A 58 -15.14 -14.03 3.11
N PHE A 59 -16.40 -14.45 2.99
CA PHE A 59 -17.03 -15.46 3.84
C PHE A 59 -17.28 -16.73 3.05
N ASP A 60 -17.04 -17.89 3.67
CA ASP A 60 -17.43 -19.17 3.11
C ASP A 60 -18.91 -19.50 3.39
N SER A 61 -19.40 -20.63 2.88
CA SER A 61 -20.79 -21.09 3.08
C SER A 61 -21.14 -21.47 4.53
N LYS A 62 -20.19 -21.32 5.47
CA LYS A 62 -20.37 -21.53 6.91
C LYS A 62 -20.17 -20.23 7.71
N ASP A 63 -20.25 -19.08 7.05
CA ASP A 63 -20.07 -17.74 7.64
C ASP A 63 -18.70 -17.52 8.31
N ARG A 64 -17.66 -18.23 7.87
CA ARG A 64 -16.29 -18.02 8.38
C ARG A 64 -15.57 -16.99 7.52
N LEU A 65 -14.95 -15.99 8.15
CA LEU A 65 -14.14 -14.98 7.47
C LEU A 65 -12.76 -15.56 7.09
N LEU A 66 -12.35 -15.39 5.83
CA LEU A 66 -10.99 -15.61 5.40
C LEU A 66 -10.08 -14.50 5.91
N LEU A 67 -9.12 -14.85 6.77
CA LEU A 67 -8.06 -13.94 7.24
C LEU A 67 -6.77 -14.21 6.48
N GLN A 68 -6.05 -13.14 6.11
CA GLN A 68 -4.71 -13.25 5.56
C GLN A 68 -3.67 -12.89 6.62
N ARG A 69 -2.54 -13.61 6.61
CA ARG A 69 -1.29 -13.12 7.22
C ARG A 69 -0.39 -12.63 6.11
N ARG A 70 -0.02 -11.35 6.14
CA ARG A 70 0.84 -10.75 5.12
C ARG A 70 2.21 -11.44 5.10
N SER A 71 2.80 -11.58 3.90
CA SER A 71 4.20 -12.05 3.78
C SER A 71 5.13 -11.13 4.57
N LEU A 72 6.24 -11.68 5.05
CA LEU A 72 7.30 -10.90 5.69
C LEU A 72 7.99 -9.94 4.71
N ASP A 73 7.90 -10.20 3.40
CA ASP A 73 8.53 -9.36 2.38
C ASP A 73 7.71 -8.10 2.04
N LYS A 74 6.48 -7.98 2.57
CA LYS A 74 5.65 -6.79 2.32
C LYS A 74 6.30 -5.56 2.95
N ILE A 75 6.54 -4.54 2.13
CA ILE A 75 7.14 -3.26 2.55
C ILE A 75 6.33 -2.60 3.68
N THR A 76 5.00 -2.59 3.58
CA THR A 76 4.12 -2.11 4.65
C THR A 76 3.51 -3.28 5.43
N PHE A 77 3.60 -3.21 6.76
CA PHE A 77 2.96 -4.14 7.71
C PHE A 77 3.28 -5.63 7.46
N PRO A 78 4.55 -6.04 7.40
CA PRO A 78 4.92 -7.44 7.21
C PRO A 78 4.43 -8.32 8.37
N GLY A 79 3.91 -9.51 8.07
CA GLY A 79 3.48 -10.50 9.08
C GLY A 79 2.18 -10.17 9.84
N ILE A 80 1.56 -9.01 9.58
CA ILE A 80 0.31 -8.61 10.22
C ILE A 80 -0.88 -9.40 9.66
N TRP A 81 -1.81 -9.74 10.55
CA TRP A 81 -3.10 -10.35 10.21
C TRP A 81 -4.12 -9.28 9.87
N ALA A 82 -4.82 -9.46 8.75
CA ALA A 82 -5.87 -8.57 8.26
C ALA A 82 -6.95 -9.36 7.51
#